data_AF-A0A947TFP9-F1
#
_entry.id   AF-A0A947TFP9-F1
#
_cell.length_a   1.000
_cell.length_b   1.000
_cell.length_c   1.000
_cell.angle_alpha   90.00
_cell.angle_beta   90.00
_cell.angle_gamma   90.00
#
_symmetry.space_group_name_H-M   'P 1'
#
loop_
_entity.id
_entity.type
_entity.pdbx_description
1 polymer ?
#
loop_
_entity_poly.entity_id
_entity_poly.type
_entity_poly.pdbx_seq_one_letter_code
_entity_poly.pdbx_strand_id
1 'polypeptide(L)' 'MFQKSQKKRIGIDARLYGPKQTGPGRYVQKLIQNLEKIDLDNQYIVFLRKENWNEYQPKNKNFKKVLADCHWYTLKEQ' A
#
# COMPACT_ATOMS: atom_id res chain seq x y z
N MET A 1 5.51 30.73 -9.99
CA MET A 1 6.59 29.73 -10.11
C MET A 1 6.09 28.44 -9.48
N PHE A 2 5.70 27.43 -10.26
CA PHE A 2 5.23 26.16 -9.70
C PHE A 2 6.45 25.34 -9.27
N GLN A 3 6.59 25.08 -7.97
CA GLN A 3 7.60 24.13 -7.47
C GLN A 3 7.33 22.76 -8.12
N LYS A 4 8.34 22.20 -8.79
CA LYS A 4 8.30 20.80 -9.22
C LYS A 4 8.18 19.94 -7.96
N SER A 5 7.04 19.28 -7.78
CA SER A 5 6.87 18.29 -6.73
C SER A 5 7.84 17.13 -6.98
N GLN A 6 8.69 16.83 -6.00
CA GLN A 6 9.60 15.70 -6.09
C GLN A 6 8.79 14.41 -6.03
N LYS A 7 9.03 13.50 -6.99
CA LYS A 7 8.42 12.16 -6.98
C LYS A 7 8.89 11.40 -5.74
N LYS A 8 7.94 10.94 -4.93
CA LYS A 8 8.21 10.19 -3.71
C LYS A 8 7.91 8.72 -3.91
N ARG A 9 8.57 7.90 -3.08
CA ARG A 9 8.27 6.48 -2.92
C ARG A 9 7.68 6.28 -1.53
N ILE A 10 6.42 5.84 -1.48
CA ILE A 10 5.60 5.81 -0.26
C ILE A 10 5.22 4.37 0.06
N GLY A 11 5.54 3.91 1.26
CA GLY A 11 5.10 2.61 1.77
C GLY A 11 3.80 2.74 2.57
N ILE A 12 2.82 1.88 2.30
CA ILE A 12 1.55 1.80 3.05
C ILE A 12 1.44 0.42 3.68
N ASP A 13 1.39 0.36 5.00
CA ASP A 13 1.02 -0.86 5.72
C ASP A 13 -0.47 -1.13 5.54
N ALA A 14 -0.77 -2.17 4.78
CA ALA A 14 -2.11 -2.58 4.42
C ALA A 14 -2.38 -4.01 4.91
N ARG A 15 -1.72 -4.44 6.00
CA ARG A 15 -1.93 -5.78 6.57
C ARG A 15 -3.34 -5.97 7.12
N LEU A 16 -4.03 -4.88 7.44
CA LEU A 16 -5.45 -4.89 7.82
C LEU A 16 -6.40 -4.64 6.63
N TYR A 17 -5.89 -4.55 5.40
CA TYR A 17 -6.70 -4.24 4.21
C TYR A 17 -7.77 -5.30 3.97
N GLY A 18 -8.98 -4.84 3.67
CA GLY A 18 -10.06 -5.67 3.16
C GLY A 18 -11.33 -5.60 4.01
N PRO A 19 -12.45 -6.11 3.48
CA PRO A 19 -13.76 -6.04 4.12
C PRO A 19 -13.89 -6.97 5.35
N LYS A 20 -13.01 -7.96 5.46
CA LYS A 20 -12.96 -8.91 6.59
C LYS A 20 -12.45 -8.28 7.87
N GLN A 21 -11.71 -7.17 7.76
CA GLN A 21 -11.13 -6.45 8.89
C GLN A 21 -12.09 -5.32 9.27
N THR A 22 -12.40 -5.20 10.56
CA THR A 22 -13.29 -4.16 11.09
C THR A 22 -12.74 -2.75 10.79
N GLY A 23 -13.54 -1.71 11.04
CA GLY A 23 -13.18 -0.26 10.97
C GLY A 23 -11.90 0.12 10.22
N PRO A 24 -10.70 -0.02 10.83
CA PRO A 24 -9.40 0.28 10.23
C PRO A 24 -9.17 -0.29 8.82
N GLY A 25 -9.59 -1.52 8.54
CA GLY A 25 -9.38 -2.15 7.23
C GLY A 25 -10.10 -1.44 6.09
N ARG A 26 -11.32 -0.97 6.35
CA ARG A 26 -12.13 -0.20 5.38
C ARG A 26 -11.54 1.17 5.11
N TYR A 27 -10.97 1.84 6.12
CA TYR A 27 -10.31 3.13 5.93
C TYR A 27 -9.06 2.99 5.06
N VAL A 28 -8.19 2.01 5.35
CA VAL A 28 -6.99 1.75 4.53
C VAL A 28 -7.37 1.40 3.10
N GLN A 29 -8.41 0.58 2.92
CA GLN A 29 -8.93 0.25 1.60
C GLN A 29 -9.37 1.50 0.83
N LYS A 30 -10.17 2.37 1.46
CA LYS A 30 -10.65 3.60 0.81
C LYS A 30 -9.54 4.62 0.56
N LEU A 31 -8.54 4.69 1.43
CA LEU A 31 -7.36 5.51 1.24
C LEU A 31 -6.62 5.11 -0.04
N ILE A 32 -6.24 3.83 -0.15
CA ILE A 32 -5.50 3.31 -1.32
C ILE A 32 -6.33 3.48 -2.60
N GLN A 33 -7.62 3.14 -2.57
CA GLN A 33 -8.52 3.28 -3.73
C GLN A 33 -8.64 4.72 -4.24
N ASN A 34 -8.57 5.72 -3.35
CA ASN A 34 -8.65 7.12 -3.76
C ASN A 34 -7.29 7.66 -4.18
N LEU A 35 -6.20 7.29 -3.49
CA LEU A 35 -4.83 7.65 -3.90
C LEU A 35 -4.52 7.13 -5.31
N GLU A 36 -4.95 5.90 -5.65
CA GLU A 36 -4.79 5.37 -7.02
C GLU A 36 -5.43 6.22 -8.11
N LYS A 37 -6.48 6.99 -7.77
CA LYS A 37 -7.22 7.84 -8.71
C LYS A 37 -6.63 9.25 -8.79
N ILE A 38 -6.20 9.80 -7.66
CA ILE A 38 -5.84 11.23 -7.56
C ILE A 38 -4.34 11.48 -7.66
N ASP A 39 -3.51 10.50 -7.30
CA ASP A 39 -2.05 10.65 -7.32
C ASP A 39 -1.42 9.88 -8.48
N LEU A 40 -1.01 10.62 -9.50
CA LEU A 40 -0.40 10.10 -10.72
C LEU A 40 1.12 10.29 -10.76
N ASP A 41 1.70 10.94 -9.75
CA ASP A 41 3.10 11.35 -9.74
C ASP A 41 3.96 10.45 -8.84
N ASN A 42 3.44 10.08 -7.67
CA ASN A 42 4.17 9.30 -6.67
C ASN A 42 4.06 7.79 -6.91
N GLN A 43 5.04 7.05 -6.38
CA GLN A 43 5.05 5.59 -6.40
C GLN A 43 4.69 5.03 -5.03
N TYR A 44 3.85 4.00 -5.03
CA TYR A 44 3.28 3.40 -3.83
C TYR A 44 3.64 1.92 -3.72
N ILE A 45 4.07 1.51 -2.53
CA ILE A 45 4.28 0.11 -2.16
C ILE A 45 3.26 -0.25 -1.09
N VAL A 46 2.36 -1.18 -1.40
CA VAL A 46 1.30 -1.62 -0.50
C VAL A 46 1.68 -2.97 0.10
N PHE A 47 1.89 -3.00 1.41
CA PHE A 47 2.29 -4.19 2.14
C PHE A 47 1.07 -4.99 2.60
N LEU A 48 0.95 -6.23 2.14
CA LEU A 48 -0.19 -7.11 2.43
C LEU A 48 0.29 -8.41 3.11
N ARG A 49 -0.62 -9.09 3.81
CA ARG A 49 -0.42 -10.46 4.28
C ARG A 49 -0.91 -11.47 3.23
N LYS A 50 -0.58 -12.74 3.43
CA LYS A 50 -1.11 -13.83 2.58
C LYS A 50 -2.63 -13.85 2.62
N GLU A 51 -3.22 -13.69 3.80
CA GLU A 51 -4.67 -13.75 4.01
C GLU A 51 -5.48 -12.70 3.23
N ASN A 52 -4.88 -11.52 2.95
CA ASN A 52 -5.52 -10.43 2.22
C ASN A 52 -4.84 -10.09 0.89
N TRP A 53 -3.91 -10.92 0.43
CA TRP A 53 -3.16 -10.70 -0.80
C TRP A 53 -4.05 -10.51 -2.04
N ASN A 54 -5.14 -11.27 -2.10
CA ASN A 54 -6.08 -11.28 -3.23
C ASN A 54 -7.14 -10.17 -3.14
N GLU A 55 -7.28 -9.53 -1.97
CA GLU A 55 -8.25 -8.46 -1.74
C GLU A 55 -7.83 -7.15 -2.44
N TYR A 56 -6.53 -6.98 -2.70
CA TYR A 56 -6.00 -5.81 -3.40
C TYR A 56 -5.33 -6.19 -4.73
N GLN A 57 -5.79 -5.52 -5.79
CA GLN A 57 -5.25 -5.62 -7.14
C GLN A 57 -4.99 -4.19 -7.62
N PRO A 58 -3.72 -3.77 -7.72
CA PRO A 58 -3.38 -2.43 -8.17
C PRO A 58 -3.97 -2.14 -9.55
N LYS A 59 -4.67 -1.02 -9.69
CA LYS A 59 -5.21 -0.58 -10.99
C LYS A 59 -4.33 0.45 -11.68
N ASN A 60 -3.46 1.09 -10.92
CA ASN A 60 -2.53 2.12 -11.38
C ASN A 60 -1.11 1.55 -11.41
N LYS A 61 -0.37 1.78 -12.51
CA LYS A 61 1.02 1.35 -12.69
C LYS A 61 1.99 1.87 -11.61
N ASN A 62 1.62 2.96 -10.93
CA ASN A 62 2.42 3.55 -9.86
C ASN A 62 2.26 2.79 -8.53
N PHE A 63 1.31 1.85 -8.43
CA PHE A 63 1.05 1.08 -7.23
C PHE A 63 1.54 -0.36 -7.42
N LYS A 64 2.33 -0.82 -6.45
CA LYS A 64 2.80 -2.21 -6.39
C LYS A 64 2.42 -2.81 -5.05
N LYS A 65 1.84 -4.01 -5.07
CA LYS A 65 1.68 -4.80 -3.84
C LYS A 65 2.92 -5.64 -3.56
N VAL A 66 3.29 -5.74 -2.29
CA VAL A 66 4.41 -6.55 -1.79
C VAL A 66 3.91 -7.40 -0.64
N LEU A 67 4.24 -8.69 -0.69
CA LEU A 67 3.88 -9.61 0.37
C LEU A 67 4.80 -9.32 1.56
N ALA A 68 4.23 -8.77 2.63
CA ALA A 68 4.89 -8.55 3.90
C ALA A 68 4.58 -9.72 4.85
N ASP A 69 4.98 -10.91 4.41
CA ASP A 69 4.92 -12.15 5.20
C ASP A 69 6.23 -12.36 5.98
N CYS A 70 6.77 -11.27 6.53
CA CYS A 70 7.93 -11.37 7.41
C CYS A 70 7.47 -11.75 8.81
N HIS A 71 7.99 -12.87 9.32
CA HIS A 71 8.14 -13.08 10.76
C HIS A 71 9.03 -11.93 11.29
N TRP A 72 8.66 -11.31 12.42
CA TRP A 72 9.53 -10.34 13.09
C TRP A 72 10.90 -10.97 13.36
N TYR A 73 11.97 -10.22 13.11
CA TYR A 73 13.38 -10.59 13.27
C TYR A 73 13.90 -11.69 12.34
N THR A 74 14.44 -11.28 11.20
CA THR A 74 15.48 -12.07 10.53
C THR A 74 16.77 -11.26 10.48
N LEU A 75 17.91 -11.91 10.73
CA LEU A 75 19.27 -11.36 10.74
C LEU A 75 19.72 -10.65 9.43
N LYS A 76 18.82 -10.44 8.47
CA LYS A 76 18.99 -9.57 7.30
C LYS A 76 18.69 -8.09 7.58
N GLU A 77 18.22 -7.75 8.79
CA GLU A 77 17.98 -6.37 9.25
C GLU A 77 19.23 -5.66 9.81
N GLN A 78 20.41 -6.31 9.86
CA GLN A 78 21.66 -5.67 10.31
C GLN A 78 22.62 -5.39 9.15
#